data_AF-A0A9J6GTC5-F1
#
_entry.id   AF-A0A9J6GTC5-F1
#
_cell.length_a   1.000
_cell.length_b   1.000
_cell.length_c   1.000
_cell.angle_alpha   90.00
_cell.angle_beta   90.00
_cell.angle_gamma   90.00
#
_symmetry.space_group_name_H-M   'P 1'
#
loop_
_entity.id
_entity.type
_entity.pdbx_description
1 polymer ?
#
loop_
_entity_poly.entity_id
_entity_poly.type
_entity_poly.pdbx_seq_one_letter_code
_entity_poly.pdbx_strand_id
1 'polypeptide(L)'
;MAASKPVTERLSRRFPKFKIKTAIVGDSLIRHVFNHFDPSNTSAPGFVYYGGAMFEDVLATLEYLPTGVETLVLHVGTVDIARRGSAAAVAELKRTVERIRPRRPEMKTILLSLPLLRAPNRRRGGANRNFVRWFNAEAQRYAREVRQLCRGGVLGPRNFYIDHVFLTLPPWRFLAADGLHASLEGVAVLAQHFKERLRYHRTRWASASRLTEETNNHDQASPPAGCPSCPPCLPCPQRPPRPTLSRAPPVPERRYMTRLATKAALQPRREAEN
;
A
#
# COMPACT_ATOMS: atom_id res chain seq x y z
N MET A 1 -6.67 -28.41 12.65
CA MET A 1 -6.49 -27.16 13.42
C MET A 1 -7.66 -26.26 13.06
N ALA A 2 -8.51 -25.90 14.02
CA ALA A 2 -9.61 -24.98 13.75
C ALA A 2 -9.05 -23.60 13.39
N ALA A 3 -9.41 -23.07 12.22
CA ALA A 3 -9.05 -21.72 11.83
C ALA A 3 -9.65 -20.76 12.87
N SER A 4 -8.80 -19.99 13.55
CA SER A 4 -9.25 -18.89 14.40
C SER A 4 -10.17 -17.99 13.57
N LYS A 5 -11.33 -17.59 14.12
CA LYS A 5 -12.21 -16.65 13.41
C LYS A 5 -11.44 -15.35 13.15
N PRO A 6 -11.58 -14.73 11.97
CA PRO A 6 -10.97 -13.44 11.70
C PRO A 6 -11.38 -12.45 12.79
N VAL A 7 -10.40 -11.86 13.47
CA VAL A 7 -10.66 -10.77 14.41
C VAL A 7 -10.88 -9.54 13.54
N THR A 8 -12.10 -9.40 13.05
CA THR A 8 -12.55 -8.12 12.57
C THR A 8 -12.66 -7.23 13.79
N GLU A 9 -11.61 -6.49 14.11
CA GLU A 9 -11.80 -5.23 14.81
C GLU A 9 -12.59 -4.33 13.87
N ARG A 10 -13.92 -4.51 13.92
CA ARG A 10 -14.88 -3.77 13.13
C ARG A 10 -14.74 -2.31 13.56
N LEU A 11 -13.91 -1.55 12.85
CA LEU A 11 -13.96 -0.10 12.93
C LEU A 11 -15.36 0.41 12.63
N SER A 12 -16.17 -0.34 11.86
CA SER A 12 -17.61 -0.07 11.68
C SER A 12 -18.43 -0.12 12.99
N ARG A 13 -18.02 -0.88 14.01
CA ARG A 13 -18.65 -0.84 15.34
C ARG A 13 -18.23 0.38 16.16
N ARG A 14 -16.98 0.84 16.01
CA ARG A 14 -16.52 2.06 16.70
C ARG A 14 -16.96 3.35 15.99
N PHE A 15 -17.17 3.35 14.67
CA PHE A 15 -17.28 4.57 13.87
C PHE A 15 -18.37 4.51 12.76
N PRO A 16 -19.65 4.27 13.10
CA PRO A 16 -20.74 4.09 12.13
C PRO A 16 -21.07 5.34 11.28
N LYS A 17 -20.59 6.53 11.65
CA LYS A 17 -20.91 7.80 10.96
C LYS A 17 -19.93 8.19 9.85
N PHE A 18 -18.80 7.47 9.69
CA PHE A 18 -17.73 7.90 8.78
C PHE A 18 -17.64 7.03 7.52
N LYS A 19 -17.61 7.69 6.35
CA LYS A 19 -17.41 7.02 5.05
C LYS A 19 -15.94 6.66 4.88
N ILE A 20 -15.58 5.44 5.25
CA ILE A 20 -14.22 4.90 5.08
C ILE A 20 -13.89 4.78 3.58
N LYS A 21 -12.91 5.57 3.10
CA LYS A 21 -12.44 5.53 1.70
C LYS A 21 -11.22 4.66 1.47
N THR A 22 -10.45 4.37 2.51
CA THR A 22 -9.24 3.53 2.46
C THR A 22 -9.38 2.40 3.45
N ALA A 23 -9.03 1.18 3.07
CA ALA A 23 -8.93 0.03 3.98
C ALA A 23 -7.54 -0.59 3.94
N ILE A 24 -7.08 -1.14 5.05
CA ILE A 24 -5.87 -1.94 5.19
C ILE A 24 -6.28 -3.34 5.65
N VAL A 25 -6.03 -4.32 4.81
CA VAL A 25 -6.15 -5.74 5.13
C VAL A 25 -4.74 -6.26 5.42
N GLY A 26 -4.53 -6.97 6.53
CA GLY A 26 -3.19 -7.45 6.84
C GLY A 26 -3.10 -8.58 7.85
N ASP A 27 -1.86 -9.03 8.07
CA ASP A 27 -1.53 -10.06 9.04
C ASP A 27 -1.37 -9.52 10.48
N SER A 28 -0.74 -10.29 11.37
CA SER A 28 -0.53 -9.88 12.77
C SER A 28 0.32 -8.61 12.92
N LEU A 29 1.06 -8.17 11.90
CA LEU A 29 1.88 -6.95 11.96
C LEU A 29 1.05 -5.67 12.02
N ILE A 30 -0.14 -5.66 11.41
CA ILE A 30 -1.00 -4.47 11.42
C ILE A 30 -1.89 -4.39 12.66
N ARG A 31 -1.90 -5.43 13.51
CA ARG A 31 -2.78 -5.54 14.68
C ARG A 31 -2.75 -4.30 15.58
N HIS A 32 -1.59 -3.66 15.75
CA HIS A 32 -1.47 -2.48 16.62
C HIS A 32 -1.29 -1.17 15.86
N VAL A 33 -1.16 -1.23 14.53
CA VAL A 33 -0.94 -0.05 13.68
C VAL A 33 -2.13 0.89 13.73
N PHE A 34 -3.35 0.36 13.85
CA PHE A 34 -4.58 1.16 13.87
C PHE A 34 -4.63 2.14 15.05
N ASN A 35 -4.00 1.82 16.20
CA ASN A 35 -3.97 2.70 17.37
C ASN A 35 -3.28 4.04 17.10
N HIS A 36 -2.47 4.12 16.04
CA HIS A 36 -1.79 5.34 15.66
C HIS A 36 -2.61 6.20 14.68
N PHE A 37 -3.81 5.80 14.29
CA PHE A 37 -4.68 6.59 13.42
C PHE A 37 -5.78 7.24 14.24
N ASP A 38 -5.90 8.56 14.13
CA ASP A 38 -6.97 9.31 14.77
C ASP A 38 -8.31 8.93 14.11
N PRO A 39 -9.24 8.31 14.85
CA PRO A 39 -10.50 7.88 14.28
C PRO A 39 -11.46 9.03 13.94
N SER A 40 -11.25 10.22 14.51
CA SER A 40 -12.02 11.42 14.15
C SER A 40 -11.62 11.96 12.78
N ASN A 41 -10.45 11.55 12.28
CA ASN A 41 -9.99 11.91 10.96
C ASN A 41 -10.78 11.12 9.90
N THR A 42 -11.58 11.82 9.09
CA THR A 42 -12.37 11.24 7.97
C THR A 42 -11.51 10.51 6.94
N SER A 43 -10.21 10.76 6.97
CA SER A 43 -9.23 10.15 6.09
C SER A 43 -8.47 8.99 6.74
N ALA A 44 -8.80 8.60 7.98
CA ALA A 44 -8.26 7.40 8.60
C ALA A 44 -8.71 6.14 7.84
N PRO A 45 -7.82 5.16 7.64
CA PRO A 45 -8.19 3.93 6.98
C PRO A 45 -8.96 3.00 7.91
N GLY A 46 -9.84 2.18 7.33
CA GLY A 46 -10.35 0.97 7.96
C GLY A 46 -9.23 -0.08 8.06
N PHE A 47 -9.30 -0.98 9.05
CA PHE A 47 -8.36 -2.05 9.30
C PHE A 47 -9.14 -3.34 9.46
N VAL A 48 -8.69 -4.40 8.79
CA VAL A 48 -9.14 -5.77 9.00
C VAL A 48 -7.89 -6.62 9.07
N TYR A 49 -7.70 -7.33 10.17
CA TYR A 49 -6.50 -8.14 10.35
C TYR A 49 -6.83 -9.56 10.76
N TYR A 50 -5.94 -10.47 10.37
CA TYR A 50 -6.03 -11.87 10.75
C TYR A 50 -4.65 -12.42 11.06
N GLY A 51 -4.52 -13.08 12.22
CA GLY A 51 -3.25 -13.66 12.64
C GLY A 51 -2.81 -14.76 11.67
N GLY A 52 -1.70 -14.52 10.97
CA GLY A 52 -1.21 -15.45 9.96
C GLY A 52 -1.93 -15.39 8.61
N ALA A 53 -2.58 -14.25 8.29
CA ALA A 53 -3.28 -14.05 7.03
C ALA A 53 -2.43 -14.36 5.80
N MET A 54 -3.04 -15.09 4.88
CA MET A 54 -2.53 -15.45 3.56
C MET A 54 -3.35 -14.76 2.46
N PHE A 55 -2.88 -14.79 1.22
CA PHE A 55 -3.60 -14.20 0.09
C PHE A 55 -5.01 -14.79 -0.11
N GLU A 56 -5.17 -16.09 0.11
CA GLU A 56 -6.46 -16.78 0.01
C GLU A 56 -7.50 -16.26 1.02
N ASP A 57 -7.06 -15.77 2.17
CA ASP A 57 -7.95 -15.20 3.19
C ASP A 57 -8.50 -13.83 2.78
N VAL A 58 -7.81 -13.11 1.88
CA VAL A 58 -8.13 -11.72 1.52
C VAL A 58 -9.56 -11.61 1.03
N LEU A 59 -10.01 -12.52 0.16
CA LEU A 59 -11.35 -12.44 -0.42
C LEU A 59 -12.45 -12.52 0.64
N ALA A 60 -12.30 -13.40 1.62
CA ALA A 60 -13.21 -13.48 2.76
C ALA A 60 -13.13 -12.22 3.63
N THR A 61 -11.93 -11.63 3.80
CA THR A 61 -11.80 -10.38 4.57
C THR A 61 -12.51 -9.18 3.91
N LEU A 62 -12.70 -9.19 2.60
CA LEU A 62 -13.39 -8.09 1.89
C LEU A 62 -14.85 -7.96 2.32
N GLU A 63 -15.51 -9.05 2.71
CA GLU A 63 -16.91 -9.03 3.14
C GLU A 63 -17.12 -8.19 4.42
N TYR A 64 -16.07 -8.00 5.20
CA TYR A 64 -16.10 -7.19 6.42
C TYR A 64 -15.85 -5.71 6.18
N LEU A 65 -15.45 -5.32 4.96
CA LEU A 65 -15.21 -3.93 4.61
C LEU A 65 -16.51 -3.25 4.19
N PRO A 66 -16.79 -2.02 4.68
CA PRO A 66 -17.98 -1.28 4.27
C PRO A 66 -17.96 -1.00 2.76
N THR A 67 -19.13 -0.74 2.20
CA THR A 67 -19.24 -0.27 0.80
C THR A 67 -18.59 1.11 0.64
N GLY A 68 -18.11 1.41 -0.56
CA GLY A 68 -17.52 2.71 -0.88
C GLY A 68 -16.03 2.88 -0.49
N VAL A 69 -15.35 1.80 -0.09
CA VAL A 69 -13.88 1.76 0.02
C VAL A 69 -13.28 1.82 -1.38
N GLU A 70 -12.54 2.89 -1.69
CA GLU A 70 -11.95 3.10 -3.02
C GLU A 70 -10.49 2.68 -3.12
N THR A 71 -9.79 2.61 -1.98
CA THR A 71 -8.38 2.22 -1.90
C THR A 71 -8.20 1.07 -0.92
N LEU A 72 -7.62 -0.03 -1.38
CA LEU A 72 -7.30 -1.20 -0.56
C LEU A 72 -5.79 -1.32 -0.41
N VAL A 73 -5.30 -1.41 0.81
CA VAL A 73 -3.91 -1.77 1.12
C VAL A 73 -3.88 -3.24 1.52
N LEU A 74 -3.06 -4.04 0.85
CA LEU A 74 -2.82 -5.44 1.18
C LEU A 74 -1.46 -5.55 1.89
N HIS A 75 -1.49 -5.79 3.21
CA HIS A 75 -0.34 -6.10 4.06
C HIS A 75 -0.36 -7.56 4.49
N VAL A 76 -0.32 -8.45 3.49
CA VAL A 76 -0.36 -9.91 3.67
C VAL A 76 0.73 -10.54 2.79
N GLY A 77 0.94 -11.85 2.91
CA GLY A 77 1.88 -12.59 2.09
C GLY A 77 3.15 -13.05 2.82
N THR A 78 3.39 -12.59 4.06
CA THR A 78 4.54 -13.07 4.84
C THR A 78 4.42 -14.56 5.16
N VAL A 79 3.20 -15.07 5.39
CA VAL A 79 2.93 -16.49 5.60
C VAL A 79 3.01 -17.28 4.30
N ASP A 80 2.50 -16.72 3.19
CA ASP A 80 2.60 -17.34 1.86
C ASP A 80 4.06 -17.60 1.48
N ILE A 81 4.93 -16.60 1.65
CA ILE A 81 6.37 -16.72 1.39
C ILE A 81 6.98 -17.78 2.31
N ALA A 82 6.65 -17.74 3.61
CA ALA A 82 7.22 -18.67 4.58
C ALA A 82 6.82 -20.14 4.32
N ARG A 83 5.64 -20.38 3.74
CA ARG A 83 5.11 -21.73 3.46
C ARG A 83 5.47 -22.25 2.07
N ARG A 84 5.43 -21.38 1.06
CA ARG A 84 5.42 -21.76 -0.36
C ARG A 84 6.56 -21.14 -1.18
N GLY A 85 7.35 -20.25 -0.59
CA GLY A 85 8.38 -19.48 -1.30
C GLY A 85 7.82 -18.32 -2.14
N SER A 86 8.70 -17.53 -2.73
CA SER A 86 8.34 -16.29 -3.41
C SER A 86 7.50 -16.51 -4.66
N ALA A 87 7.87 -17.48 -5.50
CA ALA A 87 7.21 -17.70 -6.79
C ALA A 87 5.72 -18.08 -6.62
N ALA A 88 5.44 -19.01 -5.72
CA ALA A 88 4.07 -19.41 -5.41
C ALA A 88 3.26 -18.27 -4.77
N ALA A 89 3.89 -17.50 -3.88
CA ALA A 89 3.25 -16.32 -3.27
C ALA A 89 2.91 -15.24 -4.32
N VAL A 90 3.76 -15.00 -5.32
CA VAL A 90 3.46 -14.06 -6.41
C VAL A 90 2.33 -14.58 -7.31
N ALA A 91 2.32 -15.88 -7.62
CA ALA A 91 1.22 -16.47 -8.39
C ALA A 91 -0.12 -16.30 -7.66
N GLU A 92 -0.16 -16.52 -6.36
CA GLU A 92 -1.38 -16.36 -5.57
C GLU A 92 -1.78 -14.89 -5.39
N LEU A 93 -0.82 -13.98 -5.26
CA LEU A 93 -1.06 -12.53 -5.30
C LEU A 93 -1.77 -12.13 -6.60
N LYS A 94 -1.28 -12.57 -7.76
CA LYS A 94 -1.87 -12.24 -9.08
C LYS A 94 -3.33 -12.67 -9.12
N ARG A 95 -3.60 -13.94 -8.79
CA ARG A 95 -4.96 -14.50 -8.72
C ARG A 95 -5.85 -13.73 -7.76
N THR A 96 -5.32 -13.34 -6.60
CA THR A 96 -6.06 -12.59 -5.60
C THR A 96 -6.44 -11.20 -6.11
N VAL A 97 -5.50 -10.46 -6.72
CA VAL A 97 -5.74 -9.14 -7.30
C VAL A 97 -6.77 -9.19 -8.43
N GLU A 98 -6.67 -10.18 -9.32
CA GLU A 98 -7.65 -10.43 -10.39
C GLU A 98 -9.06 -10.69 -9.84
N ARG A 99 -9.16 -11.38 -8.70
CA ARG A 99 -10.42 -11.75 -8.04
C ARG A 99 -11.04 -10.64 -7.20
N ILE A 100 -10.27 -9.63 -6.78
CA ILE A 100 -10.76 -8.50 -5.97
C ILE A 100 -11.70 -7.61 -6.79
N ARG A 101 -11.29 -7.22 -8.01
CA ARG A 101 -12.01 -6.19 -8.79
C ARG A 101 -13.44 -6.59 -9.16
N PRO A 102 -13.72 -7.81 -9.64
CA PRO A 102 -15.10 -8.22 -9.92
C PRO A 102 -15.99 -8.24 -8.67
N ARG A 103 -15.40 -8.51 -7.49
CA ARG A 103 -16.13 -8.57 -6.22
C ARG A 103 -16.36 -7.20 -5.60
N ARG A 104 -15.43 -6.26 -5.81
CA ARG A 104 -15.44 -4.92 -5.21
C ARG A 104 -15.09 -3.87 -6.29
N PRO A 105 -15.98 -3.64 -7.28
CA PRO A 105 -15.69 -2.75 -8.40
C PRO A 105 -15.45 -1.29 -7.98
N GLU A 106 -15.91 -0.89 -6.80
CA GLU A 106 -15.64 0.43 -6.23
C GLU A 106 -14.17 0.63 -5.81
N MET A 107 -13.40 -0.46 -5.62
CA MET A 107 -11.99 -0.43 -5.26
C MET A 107 -11.13 -0.09 -6.48
N LYS A 108 -10.95 1.20 -6.72
CA LYS A 108 -10.21 1.74 -7.86
C LYS A 108 -8.70 1.58 -7.73
N THR A 109 -8.17 1.46 -6.51
CA THR A 109 -6.72 1.43 -6.24
C THR A 109 -6.37 0.32 -5.27
N ILE A 110 -5.35 -0.49 -5.61
CA ILE A 110 -4.80 -1.51 -4.71
C ILE A 110 -3.33 -1.17 -4.44
N LEU A 111 -2.96 -1.07 -3.17
CA LEU A 111 -1.61 -0.81 -2.69
C LEU A 111 -1.06 -2.08 -2.05
N LEU A 112 -0.06 -2.69 -2.68
CA LEU A 112 0.58 -3.91 -2.24
C LEU A 112 1.72 -3.57 -1.29
N SER A 113 1.52 -3.77 0.00
CA SER A 113 2.59 -3.60 0.95
C SER A 113 3.58 -4.75 0.84
N LEU A 114 4.84 -4.44 0.56
CA LEU A 114 5.89 -5.43 0.47
C LEU A 114 6.19 -6.04 1.86
N PRO A 115 6.65 -7.30 1.94
CA PRO A 115 6.91 -7.96 3.21
C PRO A 115 8.05 -7.27 3.97
N LEU A 116 7.89 -7.16 5.29
CA LEU A 116 8.98 -6.78 6.17
C LEU A 116 9.96 -7.95 6.32
N LEU A 117 11.26 -7.63 6.42
CA LEU A 117 12.28 -8.63 6.70
C LEU A 117 12.12 -9.13 8.14
N ARG A 118 12.57 -10.34 8.43
CA ARG A 118 12.59 -10.90 9.79
C ARG A 118 13.97 -10.70 10.41
N ALA A 119 14.00 -10.54 11.73
CA ALA A 119 15.20 -10.63 12.53
C ALA A 119 15.26 -11.99 13.24
N PRO A 120 16.45 -12.54 13.51
CA PRO A 120 16.57 -13.76 14.30
C PRO A 120 15.96 -13.58 15.69
N ASN A 121 15.13 -14.52 16.11
CA ASN A 121 14.63 -14.58 17.47
C ASN A 121 15.73 -15.15 18.36
N ARG A 122 16.18 -14.37 19.35
CA ARG A 122 17.27 -14.74 20.27
C ARG A 122 16.97 -16.03 21.07
N ARG A 123 15.69 -16.41 21.21
CA ARG A 123 15.25 -17.57 22.00
C ARG A 123 15.27 -18.92 21.27
N ARG A 124 15.51 -18.97 19.95
CA ARG A 124 15.26 -20.19 19.12
C ARG A 124 16.47 -20.78 18.37
N GLY A 125 17.71 -20.54 18.84
CA GLY A 125 18.91 -21.26 18.38
C GLY A 125 19.28 -21.09 16.89
N GLY A 126 20.12 -22.00 16.37
CA GLY A 126 20.68 -21.96 15.00
C GLY A 126 19.67 -22.16 13.86
N ALA A 127 18.69 -23.04 14.05
CA ALA A 127 17.63 -23.30 13.05
C ALA A 127 16.82 -22.04 12.70
N ASN A 128 16.57 -21.17 13.69
CA ASN A 128 15.91 -19.89 13.47
C ASN A 128 16.73 -18.95 12.56
N ARG A 129 18.06 -18.93 12.71
CA ARG A 129 18.93 -18.08 11.89
C ARG A 129 18.92 -18.50 10.42
N ASN A 130 18.96 -19.81 10.16
CA ASN A 130 18.90 -20.35 8.80
C ASN A 130 17.55 -20.04 8.14
N PHE A 131 16.46 -20.27 8.86
CA PHE A 131 15.12 -19.91 8.39
C PHE A 131 15.02 -18.41 8.07
N VAL A 132 15.49 -17.52 8.96
CA VAL A 132 15.41 -16.07 8.73
C VAL A 132 16.23 -15.64 7.52
N ARG A 133 17.42 -16.20 7.33
CA ARG A 133 18.25 -15.93 6.14
C ARG A 133 17.52 -16.34 4.86
N TRP A 134 17.01 -17.57 4.82
CA TRP A 134 16.22 -18.07 3.70
C TRP A 134 14.98 -17.21 3.45
N PHE A 135 14.18 -16.94 4.48
CA PHE A 135 12.95 -16.15 4.38
C PHE A 135 13.23 -14.76 3.83
N ASN A 136 14.28 -14.09 4.33
CA ASN A 136 14.64 -12.74 3.88
C ASN A 136 15.07 -12.74 2.41
N ALA A 137 15.77 -13.78 1.93
CA ALA A 137 16.11 -13.91 0.51
C ALA A 137 14.86 -14.08 -0.36
N GLU A 138 13.91 -14.92 0.07
CA GLU A 138 12.63 -15.11 -0.61
C GLU A 138 11.76 -13.84 -0.58
N ALA A 139 11.68 -13.16 0.55
CA ALA A 139 10.96 -11.90 0.69
C ALA A 139 11.52 -10.81 -0.24
N GLN A 140 12.84 -10.75 -0.41
CA GLN A 140 13.48 -9.84 -1.36
C GLN A 140 13.19 -10.22 -2.82
N ARG A 141 13.20 -11.52 -3.17
CA ARG A 141 12.80 -12.00 -4.50
C ARG A 141 11.37 -11.61 -4.81
N TYR A 142 10.45 -11.93 -3.90
CA TYR A 142 9.04 -11.53 -3.97
C TYR A 142 8.91 -10.01 -4.17
N ALA A 143 9.58 -9.20 -3.34
CA ALA A 143 9.51 -7.75 -3.42
C ALA A 143 10.03 -7.20 -4.76
N ARG A 144 11.08 -7.79 -5.36
CA ARG A 144 11.54 -7.38 -6.70
C ARG A 144 10.50 -7.69 -7.78
N GLU A 145 9.91 -8.87 -7.74
CA GLU A 145 8.91 -9.28 -8.72
C GLU A 145 7.64 -8.43 -8.63
N VAL A 146 7.10 -8.21 -7.42
CA VAL A 146 5.93 -7.34 -7.24
C VAL A 146 6.18 -5.92 -7.73
N ARG A 147 7.37 -5.35 -7.48
CA ARG A 147 7.74 -4.03 -8.03
C ARG A 147 7.69 -4.02 -9.56
N GLN A 148 8.23 -5.06 -10.21
CA GLN A 148 8.19 -5.17 -11.67
C GLN A 148 6.77 -5.28 -12.19
N LEU A 149 5.94 -6.12 -11.57
CA LEU A 149 4.54 -6.31 -11.96
C LEU A 149 3.71 -5.03 -11.82
N CYS A 150 3.88 -4.27 -10.74
CA CYS A 150 3.22 -2.98 -10.56
C CYS A 150 3.72 -1.93 -11.58
N ARG A 151 5.03 -1.85 -11.82
CA ARG A 151 5.60 -0.87 -12.78
C ARG A 151 5.24 -1.19 -14.22
N GLY A 152 5.21 -2.47 -14.57
CA GLY A 152 4.84 -2.95 -15.91
C GLY A 152 3.32 -2.99 -16.14
N GLY A 153 2.50 -2.68 -15.13
CA GLY A 153 1.03 -2.70 -15.25
C GLY A 153 0.43 -4.11 -15.37
N VAL A 154 1.20 -5.16 -15.12
CA VAL A 154 0.77 -6.57 -15.28
C VAL A 154 -0.38 -6.93 -14.34
N LEU A 155 -0.41 -6.37 -13.13
CA LEU A 155 -1.53 -6.58 -12.19
C LEU A 155 -2.79 -5.80 -12.57
N GLY A 156 -2.72 -4.99 -13.64
CA GLY A 156 -3.75 -4.06 -14.07
C GLY A 156 -3.44 -2.61 -13.66
N PRO A 157 -4.26 -1.66 -14.14
CA PRO A 157 -4.07 -0.23 -13.88
C PRO A 157 -4.33 0.09 -12.41
N ARG A 158 -3.61 1.08 -11.86
CA ARG A 158 -3.82 1.56 -10.47
C ARG A 158 -3.52 0.55 -9.37
N ASN A 159 -2.65 -0.42 -9.65
CA ASN A 159 -2.03 -1.23 -8.61
C ASN A 159 -0.61 -0.74 -8.34
N PHE A 160 -0.33 -0.37 -7.11
CA PHE A 160 0.98 0.14 -6.69
C PHE A 160 1.54 -0.72 -5.58
N TYR A 161 2.78 -0.46 -5.21
CA TYR A 161 3.42 -1.11 -4.07
C TYR A 161 3.82 -0.06 -3.02
N ILE A 162 3.73 -0.46 -1.76
CA ILE A 162 4.31 0.27 -0.63
C ILE A 162 5.59 -0.45 -0.27
N ASP A 163 6.70 0.23 -0.52
CA ASP A 163 8.02 -0.28 -0.19
C ASP A 163 8.44 0.15 1.21
N HIS A 164 8.88 -0.82 1.99
CA HIS A 164 9.36 -0.61 3.36
C HIS A 164 10.89 -0.65 3.43
N VAL A 165 11.58 -0.15 2.40
CA VAL A 165 13.05 -0.13 2.32
C VAL A 165 13.70 0.43 3.59
N PHE A 166 13.09 1.43 4.22
CA PHE A 166 13.57 2.02 5.47
C PHE A 166 13.60 1.04 6.67
N LEU A 167 12.80 -0.03 6.63
CA LEU A 167 12.81 -1.13 7.61
C LEU A 167 13.78 -2.27 7.24
N THR A 168 14.62 -2.09 6.21
CA THR A 168 15.68 -3.06 5.88
C THR A 168 17.02 -2.74 6.52
N LEU A 169 17.13 -1.59 7.19
CA LEU A 169 18.36 -1.12 7.84
C LEU A 169 18.60 -1.84 9.19
N PRO A 170 19.85 -1.89 9.69
CA PRO A 170 20.20 -2.45 11.00
C PRO A 170 19.30 -2.03 12.18
N PRO A 171 18.73 -0.80 12.25
CA PRO A 171 17.76 -0.42 13.27
C PRO A 171 16.52 -1.32 13.33
N TRP A 172 16.12 -1.96 12.23
CA TRP A 172 14.92 -2.82 12.19
C TRP A 172 14.97 -3.96 13.19
N ARG A 173 16.15 -4.52 13.47
CA ARG A 173 16.29 -5.57 14.49
C ARG A 173 15.85 -5.11 15.87
N PHE A 174 15.92 -3.81 16.15
CA PHE A 174 15.44 -3.19 17.40
C PHE A 174 13.97 -2.80 17.33
N LEU A 175 13.43 -2.64 16.11
CA LEU A 175 12.00 -2.40 15.85
C LEU A 175 11.17 -3.69 15.85
N ALA A 176 11.79 -4.86 16.04
CA ALA A 176 11.10 -6.15 16.15
C ALA A 176 11.13 -6.66 17.60
N ALA A 177 9.97 -6.97 18.18
CA ALA A 177 9.83 -7.46 19.55
C ALA A 177 10.34 -8.90 19.72
N ASP A 178 10.03 -9.78 18.76
CA ASP A 178 10.38 -11.21 18.81
C ASP A 178 11.11 -11.67 17.53
N GLY A 179 11.55 -10.72 16.70
CA GLY A 179 12.17 -10.95 15.41
C GLY A 179 11.19 -11.16 14.25
N LEU A 180 9.89 -11.30 14.52
CA LEU A 180 8.82 -11.33 13.52
C LEU A 180 7.91 -10.11 13.68
N HIS A 181 7.32 -9.95 14.86
CA HIS A 181 6.38 -8.90 15.18
C HIS A 181 7.11 -7.60 15.54
N ALA A 182 6.53 -6.47 15.15
CA ALA A 182 7.06 -5.17 15.49
C ALA A 182 6.98 -4.90 17.00
N SER A 183 7.99 -4.22 17.55
CA SER A 183 7.94 -3.59 18.87
C SER A 183 6.99 -2.39 18.85
N LEU A 184 6.69 -1.79 20.01
CA LEU A 184 5.86 -0.58 20.07
C LEU A 184 6.42 0.54 19.17
N GLU A 185 7.74 0.75 19.21
CA GLU A 185 8.43 1.70 18.32
C GLU A 185 8.31 1.28 16.85
N GLY A 186 8.48 -0.02 16.55
CA GLY A 186 8.32 -0.54 15.19
C GLY A 186 6.91 -0.34 14.64
N VAL A 187 5.88 -0.50 15.47
CA VAL A 187 4.48 -0.24 15.12
C VAL A 187 4.29 1.25 14.82
N ALA A 188 4.81 2.15 15.65
CA ALA A 188 4.71 3.59 15.43
C ALA A 188 5.38 4.02 14.12
N VAL A 189 6.59 3.50 13.86
CA VAL A 189 7.35 3.76 12.63
C VAL A 189 6.59 3.23 11.39
N LEU A 190 6.06 2.01 11.45
CA LEU A 190 5.26 1.43 10.38
C LEU A 190 3.98 2.24 10.13
N ALA A 191 3.29 2.67 11.18
CA ALA A 191 2.09 3.50 11.10
C ALA A 191 2.39 4.85 10.45
N GLN A 192 3.47 5.51 10.86
CA GLN A 192 3.89 6.78 10.26
C GLN A 192 4.19 6.63 8.78
N HIS A 193 4.85 5.54 8.38
CA HIS A 193 5.09 5.27 6.96
C HIS A 193 3.80 5.05 6.18
N PHE A 194 2.84 4.30 6.73
CA PHE A 194 1.53 4.15 6.10
C PHE A 194 0.84 5.51 5.91
N LYS A 195 0.83 6.38 6.92
CA LYS A 195 0.26 7.74 6.81
C LYS A 195 0.88 8.52 5.65
N GLU A 196 2.21 8.51 5.55
CA GLU A 196 2.93 9.22 4.50
C GLU A 196 2.62 8.67 3.11
N ARG A 197 2.61 7.34 2.96
CA ARG A 197 2.33 6.68 1.68
C ARG A 197 0.89 6.88 1.24
N LEU A 198 -0.07 6.76 2.16
CA LEU A 198 -1.47 7.03 1.88
C LEU A 198 -1.70 8.49 1.49
N ARG A 199 -1.07 9.44 2.18
CA ARG A 199 -1.12 10.87 1.81
C ARG A 199 -0.55 11.10 0.41
N TYR A 200 0.64 10.54 0.14
CA TYR A 200 1.30 10.67 -1.17
C TYR A 200 0.43 10.14 -2.31
N HIS A 201 -0.17 8.97 -2.12
CA HIS A 201 -1.06 8.39 -3.14
C HIS A 201 -2.30 9.26 -3.36
N ARG A 202 -2.95 9.76 -2.30
CA ARG A 202 -4.11 10.66 -2.45
C ARG A 202 -3.77 11.92 -3.23
N THR A 203 -2.68 12.60 -2.89
CA THR A 203 -2.31 13.86 -3.55
C THR A 203 -1.93 13.64 -5.01
N ARG A 204 -1.15 12.60 -5.31
CA ARG A 204 -0.73 12.32 -6.69
C ARG A 204 -1.92 12.01 -7.61
N TRP A 205 -2.94 11.32 -7.09
CA TRP A 205 -4.14 11.00 -7.87
C TRP A 205 -5.13 12.15 -7.96
N ALA A 206 -5.28 12.95 -6.90
CA ALA A 206 -6.05 14.18 -7.00
C ALA A 206 -5.50 15.10 -8.11
N SER A 207 -4.17 15.23 -8.22
CA SER A 207 -3.53 16.01 -9.29
C SER A 207 -3.69 15.37 -10.67
N ALA A 208 -3.55 14.04 -10.80
CA ALA A 208 -3.68 13.35 -12.08
C ALA A 208 -5.14 13.34 -12.61
N SER A 209 -6.12 13.26 -11.72
CA SER A 209 -7.55 13.36 -12.05
C SER A 209 -7.94 14.77 -12.50
N ARG A 210 -7.43 15.82 -11.83
CA ARG A 210 -7.66 17.21 -12.26
C ARG A 210 -7.08 17.49 -13.64
N LEU A 211 -5.87 17.00 -13.92
CA LEU A 211 -5.24 17.16 -15.24
C LEU A 211 -6.00 16.45 -16.36
N THR A 212 -6.69 15.34 -16.06
CA THR A 212 -7.52 14.64 -17.05
C THR A 212 -8.88 15.30 -17.26
N GLU A 213 -9.43 15.93 -16.22
CA GLU A 213 -10.65 16.75 -16.31
C GLU A 213 -10.40 18.08 -17.06
N GLU A 214 -9.26 18.73 -16.82
CA GLU A 214 -8.88 19.97 -17.54
C GLU A 214 -8.63 19.71 -19.04
N THR A 215 -8.00 18.59 -19.40
CA THR A 215 -7.83 18.23 -20.82
C THR A 215 -9.15 17.86 -21.50
N ASN A 216 -10.07 17.18 -20.80
CA ASN A 216 -11.37 16.82 -21.38
C ASN A 216 -12.31 18.03 -21.49
N ASN A 217 -12.15 19.05 -20.65
CA ASN A 217 -12.92 20.29 -20.74
C ASN A 217 -12.39 21.26 -21.81
N HIS A 218 -11.11 21.16 -22.21
CA HIS A 218 -10.58 21.93 -23.34
C HIS A 218 -10.98 21.37 -24.71
N ASP A 219 -11.26 20.07 -24.82
CA ASP A 219 -11.75 19.45 -26.06
C ASP A 219 -13.28 19.56 -26.25
N GLN A 220 -14.01 20.19 -25.31
CA GLN A 220 -15.44 20.53 -25.44
C GLN A 220 -15.70 22.02 -25.72
N ALA A 221 -14.68 22.78 -26.10
CA ALA A 221 -14.92 24.09 -26.73
C ALA A 221 -15.60 23.86 -28.09
N SER A 222 -16.89 24.20 -28.17
CA SER A 222 -17.66 24.13 -29.41
C SER A 222 -16.93 24.90 -30.52
N PRO A 223 -16.90 24.40 -31.77
CA PRO A 223 -16.30 25.15 -32.86
C PRO A 223 -17.09 26.45 -33.04
N PRO A 224 -16.43 27.62 -33.21
CA PRO A 224 -17.14 28.84 -33.52
C PRO A 224 -17.89 28.67 -34.84
N ALA A 225 -19.16 29.05 -34.82
CA ALA A 225 -20.02 29.05 -35.99
C ALA A 225 -19.49 30.04 -37.04
N GLY A 226 -19.28 29.54 -38.26
CA GLY A 226 -19.32 30.34 -39.49
C GLY A 226 -18.00 30.92 -39.98
N CYS A 227 -17.57 30.45 -41.16
CA CYS A 227 -17.00 31.30 -42.21
C CYS A 227 -17.15 30.57 -43.55
N PRO A 228 -18.08 30.97 -44.44
CA PRO A 228 -18.10 30.48 -45.80
C PRO A 228 -17.12 31.31 -46.64
N SER A 229 -16.26 30.61 -47.39
CA SER A 229 -15.28 31.10 -48.39
C SER A 229 -13.83 31.29 -47.93
N CYS A 230 -13.01 30.24 -48.14
CA CYS A 230 -11.57 30.34 -48.40
C CYS A 230 -11.12 29.12 -49.26
N PRO A 231 -10.25 29.31 -50.28
CA PRO A 231 -9.78 28.26 -51.21
C PRO A 231 -8.64 27.39 -50.60
N PRO A 232 -8.21 26.29 -51.24
CA PRO A 232 -7.44 25.24 -50.57
C PRO A 232 -5.97 25.64 -50.37
N CYS A 233 -5.52 25.64 -49.11
CA CYS A 233 -4.11 25.76 -48.74
C CYS A 233 -3.59 24.41 -48.22
N LEU A 234 -2.66 23.81 -48.98
CA LEU A 234 -1.44 23.03 -48.66
C LEU A 234 -1.32 22.20 -47.34
N PRO A 235 -0.48 21.14 -47.35
CA PRO A 235 -0.54 20.05 -46.36
C PRO A 235 -0.07 20.43 -44.95
N CYS A 236 -0.71 19.79 -43.97
CA CYS A 236 -0.51 19.95 -42.53
C CYS A 236 0.96 19.77 -42.09
N PRO A 237 1.50 20.66 -41.24
CA PRO A 237 2.73 20.38 -40.51
C PRO A 237 2.45 19.33 -39.43
N GLN A 238 3.43 18.44 -39.25
CA GLN A 238 3.36 17.27 -38.39
C GLN A 238 3.04 17.63 -36.93
N ARG A 239 2.16 16.82 -36.35
CA ARG A 239 1.77 16.84 -34.94
C ARG A 239 3.02 16.75 -34.05
N PRO A 240 3.23 17.64 -33.06
CA PRO A 240 4.37 17.52 -32.16
C PRO A 240 4.28 16.21 -31.34
N PRO A 241 5.41 15.56 -31.03
CA PRO A 241 5.41 14.33 -30.27
C PRO A 241 4.86 14.56 -28.85
N ARG A 242 4.06 13.60 -28.36
CA ARG A 242 3.56 13.56 -26.99
C ARG A 242 4.71 13.72 -25.99
N PRO A 243 4.54 14.50 -24.90
CA PRO A 243 5.54 14.58 -23.85
C PRO A 243 5.73 13.20 -23.22
N THR A 244 6.95 12.70 -23.27
CA THR A 244 7.41 11.55 -22.49
C THR A 244 7.27 11.90 -21.01
N LEU A 245 6.52 11.08 -20.26
CA LEU A 245 6.45 11.15 -18.81
C LEU A 245 7.87 11.01 -18.24
N SER A 246 8.44 12.16 -17.87
CA SER A 246 9.77 12.28 -17.28
C SER A 246 9.89 11.34 -16.07
N ARG A 247 10.98 10.55 -16.08
CA ARG A 247 11.37 9.69 -14.96
C ARG A 247 11.53 10.56 -13.71
N ALA A 248 10.71 10.29 -12.70
CA ALA A 248 10.84 10.94 -11.40
C ALA A 248 12.25 10.71 -10.82
N PRO A 249 12.91 11.74 -10.26
CA PRO A 249 14.20 11.57 -9.62
C PRO A 249 14.08 10.70 -8.35
N PRO A 250 15.11 9.91 -8.00
CA PRO A 250 15.15 9.21 -6.73
C PRO A 250 15.18 10.21 -5.57
N VAL A 251 14.33 9.98 -4.55
CA VAL A 251 14.34 10.76 -3.31
C VAL A 251 15.65 10.45 -2.57
N PRO A 252 16.40 11.45 -2.06
CA PRO A 252 17.63 11.19 -1.31
C PRO A 252 17.31 10.54 0.04
N GLU A 253 17.47 9.21 0.13
CA GLU A 253 17.05 8.36 1.25
C GLU A 253 17.70 8.71 2.60
N ARG A 254 18.90 9.32 2.61
CA ARG A 254 19.62 9.63 3.87
C ARG A 254 18.99 10.75 4.72
N ARG A 255 18.45 11.82 4.09
CA ARG A 255 17.80 12.93 4.84
C ARG A 255 16.39 12.55 5.34
N TYR A 256 15.81 11.49 4.79
CA TYR A 256 14.50 10.96 5.14
C TYR A 256 14.51 10.21 6.48
N MET A 257 15.57 9.42 6.74
CA MET A 257 15.69 8.58 7.94
C MET A 257 15.79 9.39 9.24
N THR A 258 16.56 10.47 9.26
CA THR A 258 16.70 11.33 10.44
C THR A 258 15.37 11.98 10.81
N ARG A 259 14.59 12.43 9.81
CA ARG A 259 13.29 13.08 10.05
C ARG A 259 12.21 12.12 10.59
N LEU A 260 12.20 10.87 10.14
CA LEU A 260 11.24 9.86 10.62
C LEU A 260 11.51 9.45 12.08
N ALA A 261 12.77 9.21 12.44
CA ALA A 261 13.15 8.87 13.81
C ALA A 261 12.84 10.03 14.77
N THR A 262 13.14 11.27 14.37
CA THR A 262 12.83 12.46 15.20
C THR A 262 11.33 12.68 15.35
N LYS A 263 10.51 12.49 14.31
CA LYS A 263 9.05 12.65 14.43
C LYS A 263 8.39 11.57 15.28
N ALA A 264 8.84 10.31 15.18
CA ALA A 264 8.34 9.22 16.00
C ALA A 264 8.73 9.40 17.48
N ALA A 265 9.96 9.86 17.76
CA ALA A 265 10.43 10.13 19.11
C ALA A 265 9.74 11.33 19.80
N LEU A 266 9.16 12.25 19.02
CA LEU A 266 8.44 13.42 19.54
C LEU A 266 6.96 13.15 19.84
N GLN A 267 6.42 11.96 19.52
CA GLN A 267 5.00 11.65 19.71
C GLN A 267 4.58 11.14 21.10
N PRO A 268 5.42 10.50 21.95
CA PRO A 268 4.96 10.07 23.27
C PRO A 268 5.41 11.07 24.35
N ARG A 269 4.81 12.26 24.38
CA ARG A 269 4.87 13.14 25.58
C ARG A 269 3.59 13.95 25.85
N ARG A 270 2.52 13.75 25.07
CA ARG A 270 1.22 14.42 25.31
C ARG A 270 0.08 13.50 25.76
N GLU A 271 0.36 12.20 25.94
CA GLU A 271 -0.65 11.22 26.38
C GLU A 271 -0.35 10.65 27.77
N ALA A 272 0.56 11.27 28.53
CA ALA A 272 0.87 10.89 29.92
C ALA A 272 0.40 11.93 30.97
N GLU A 273 -0.38 12.93 30.56
CA GLU A 273 -0.92 13.96 31.46
C GLU A 273 -2.44 14.19 31.29
N ASN A 274 -3.20 13.16 30.88
CA ASN A 274 -4.67 13.12 31.03
C ASN A 274 -5.15 11.69 31.23
#